data_AF-A0A1G8LER9-F1
#
_entry.id   AF-A0A1G8LER9-F1
#
_cell.length_a   1.000
_cell.length_b   1.000
_cell.length_c   1.000
_cell.angle_alpha   90.00
_cell.angle_beta   90.00
_cell.angle_gamma   90.00
#
_symmetry.space_group_name_H-M   'P 1'
#
loop_
_entity.id
_entity.type
_entity.pdbx_description
1 polymer ?
#
loop_
_entity_poly.entity_id
_entity_poly.type
_entity_poly.pdbx_seq_one_letter_code
_entity_poly.pdbx_strand_id
1 'polypeptide(L)' 'MCKYESLLDGTLDLADIALMNDCLLVRAENKARLQKAMESK' A
#
# COMPACT_ATOMS: atom_id res chain seq x y z
N MET A 1 1.12 -9.06 1.60
CA MET A 1 1.55 -8.91 0.19
C MET A 1 0.91 -10.06 -0.58
N CYS A 2 0.29 -9.76 -1.71
CA CYS A 2 -0.39 -10.78 -2.52
C CYS A 2 0.61 -11.68 -3.24
N LYS A 3 0.19 -12.91 -3.58
CA LYS A 3 0.98 -13.84 -4.39
C LYS A 3 0.86 -13.48 -5.87
N TYR A 4 1.95 -13.59 -6.62
CA TYR A 4 1.93 -13.39 -8.07
C TYR A 4 1.06 -14.42 -8.80
N GLU A 5 1.03 -15.65 -8.29
CA GLU A 5 0.18 -16.74 -8.82
C GLU A 5 -1.30 -16.35 -8.86
N SER A 6 -1.77 -15.55 -7.88
CA SER A 6 -3.15 -15.09 -7.80
C SER A 6 -3.53 -14.07 -8.87
N LEU A 7 -2.55 -13.40 -9.49
CA LEU A 7 -2.78 -12.55 -10.66
C LEU A 7 -2.90 -13.39 -11.94
N LEU A 8 -2.19 -14.53 -11.99
CA LEU A 8 -2.21 -15.44 -13.13
C LEU A 8 -3.46 -16.33 -13.15
N ASP A 9 -3.92 -16.76 -11.97
CA ASP A 9 -5.13 -17.57 -11.84
C ASP A 9 -6.43 -16.76 -11.88
N GLY A 10 -6.33 -15.42 -11.92
CA GLY A 10 -7.45 -14.48 -12.01
C GLY A 10 -8.20 -14.26 -10.69
N THR A 11 -7.69 -14.78 -9.57
CA THR A 11 -8.23 -14.51 -8.22
C THR A 11 -8.05 -13.05 -7.81
N LEU A 12 -7.00 -12.40 -8.31
CA LEU A 12 -6.74 -10.98 -8.19
C LEU A 12 -6.65 -10.37 -9.58
N ASP A 13 -7.22 -9.18 -9.73
CA ASP A 13 -7.05 -8.40 -10.94
C ASP A 13 -6.14 -7.17 -10.71
N LEU A 14 -5.93 -6.42 -11.79
CA LEU A 14 -5.12 -5.20 -11.74
C LEU A 14 -5.78 -4.08 -10.93
N ALA A 15 -7.12 -4.06 -10.84
CA ALA A 15 -7.84 -3.06 -10.05
C ALA A 15 -7.64 -3.32 -8.55
N ASP A 16 -7.64 -4.59 -8.11
CA ASP A 16 -7.32 -4.99 -6.75
C ASP A 16 -5.89 -4.57 -6.35
N ILE A 17 -4.93 -4.77 -7.26
CA ILE A 17 -3.53 -4.36 -7.05
C ILE A 17 -3.42 -2.83 -6.99
N ALA A 18 -4.13 -2.11 -7.85
CA ALA A 18 -4.15 -0.65 -7.83
C ALA A 18 -4.70 -0.13 -6.48
N LEU A 19 -5.81 -0.68 -6.00
CA LEU A 19 -6.39 -0.33 -4.71
C LEU A 19 -5.44 -0.64 -3.54
N MET A 20 -4.73 -1.77 -3.60
CA MET A 20 -3.72 -2.12 -2.60
C MET A 20 -2.58 -1.09 -2.59
N ASN A 21 -2.12 -0.66 -3.76
CA ASN A 21 -1.05 0.33 -3.87
C ASN A 21 -1.46 1.68 -3.28
N ASP A 22 -2.68 2.14 -3.53
CA ASP A 22 -3.21 3.37 -2.94
C ASP A 22 -3.25 3.29 -1.41
N CYS A 23 -3.69 2.16 -0.87
CA CYS A 23 -3.69 1.92 0.57
C CYS A 23 -2.28 1.95 1.18
N LEU A 24 -1.29 1.36 0.48
CA LEU A 24 0.11 1.38 0.92
C LEU A 24 0.70 2.80 0.90
N LEU A 25 0.37 3.59 -0.12
CA LEU A 25 0.79 4.98 -0.25
C LEU A 25 0.28 5.82 0.94
N VAL A 26 -1.01 5.73 1.25
CA VAL A 26 -1.63 6.43 2.39
C VAL A 26 -0.93 6.07 3.71
N ARG A 27 -0.63 4.78 3.92
CA ARG A 27 0.08 4.32 5.12
C ARG A 27 1.50 4.88 5.19
N ALA A 28 2.21 4.91 4.07
CA ALA A 28 3.55 5.47 3.99
C ALA A 28 3.56 6.97 4.28
N GLU A 29 2.63 7.73 3.70
CA GLU A 29 2.47 9.15 3.98
C GLU A 29 2.17 9.42 5.45
N ASN A 30 1.25 8.67 6.05
CA ASN A 30 0.91 8.81 7.46
C ASN A 30 2.12 8.55 8.36
N LYS A 31 2.92 7.52 8.04
CA LYS A 31 4.16 7.24 8.77
C LYS A 31 5.17 8.39 8.63
N ALA A 32 5.34 8.93 7.42
CA ALA A 32 6.25 10.06 7.19
C ALA A 32 5.79 11.32 7.93
N ARG A 33 4.48 11.61 7.94
CA ARG A 33 3.89 12.73 8.69
C ARG A 33 4.10 12.57 10.19
N LEU A 34 3.89 11.36 10.72
CA LEU A 34 4.12 11.03 12.13
C LEU A 34 5.60 11.23 12.50
N GLN A 35 6.52 10.73 11.68
CA GLN A 35 7.95 10.89 11.91
C GLN A 35 8.35 12.38 11.95
N LYS A 36 7.90 13.18 10.98
CA LYS A 36 8.13 14.63 10.96
C LYS A 36 7.58 15.31 12.22
N ALA A 37 6.40 14.91 12.69
CA ALA A 37 5.80 15.45 13.91
C ALA A 37 6.60 15.07 15.17
N MET A 38 7.21 13.88 15.20
CA MET A 38 8.09 13.45 16.29
C MET A 38 9.43 14.19 16.29
N GLU A 39 10.01 14.45 15.11
CA GLU A 39 11.26 15.22 14.97
C GLU A 39 11.07 16.71 15.34
N SER A 40 9.84 17.21 15.26
CA SER A 40 9.51 18.61 15.57
C SER A 40 9.19 18.87 17.06
N LYS A 41 9.40 17.88 17.94
CA LYS A 41 9.06 17.92 19.36
C LYS A 41 10.31 17.78 20.22
#